data_AF-A0A973WS87-F1
#
_entry.id   AF-A0A973WS87-F1
#
_cell.length_a   1.000
_cell.length_b   1.000
_cell.length_c   1.000
_cell.angle_alpha   90.00
_cell.angle_beta   90.00
_cell.angle_gamma   90.00
#
_symmetry.space_group_name_H-M   'P 1'
#
loop_
_entity.id
_entity.type
_entity.pdbx_description
1 polymer ?
#
loop_
_entity_poly.entity_id
_entity_poly.type
_entity_poly.pdbx_seq_one_letter_code
_entity_poly.pdbx_strand_id
1 'polypeptide(L)'
;MRRTFPSLFRWLTLFGWRDIATAPVDCAVEIAVIDVEQHRLGFPCLKHGGGWFDAATLQPIAMAPTHWRYWQPDVPPMSCC
;
A
#
# COMPACT_ATOMS: atom_id res chain seq x y z
N MET A 1 21.50 19.46 -0.21
CA MET A 1 22.08 18.11 -0.34
C MET A 1 21.14 17.28 -1.21
N ARG A 2 21.53 16.98 -2.45
CA ARG A 2 20.70 16.21 -3.39
C ARG A 2 21.00 14.73 -3.16
N ARG A 3 20.10 13.99 -2.50
CA ARG A 3 20.21 12.53 -2.35
C ARG A 3 19.83 11.90 -3.70
N THR A 4 20.84 11.55 -4.48
CA THR A 4 20.70 10.72 -5.68
C THR A 4 20.20 9.34 -5.28
N PHE A 5 18.94 9.04 -5.61
CA PHE A 5 18.30 7.75 -5.36
C PHE A 5 17.69 7.20 -6.69
N PRO A 6 18.47 6.97 -7.78
CA PRO A 6 17.85 6.73 -9.08
C PRO A 6 17.56 5.25 -9.36
N SER A 7 18.11 4.31 -8.59
CA SER A 7 18.08 2.89 -8.99
C SER A 7 17.06 2.05 -8.22
N LEU A 8 16.83 2.32 -6.92
CA LEU A 8 15.84 1.58 -6.11
C LEU A 8 14.41 2.10 -6.30
N PHE A 9 14.23 3.42 -6.47
CA PHE A 9 12.90 4.02 -6.70
C PHE A 9 12.26 3.59 -8.02
N ARG A 10 13.07 3.28 -9.04
CA ARG A 10 12.57 2.88 -10.36
C ARG A 10 12.05 1.44 -10.39
N TRP A 11 12.51 0.58 -9.48
CA TRP A 11 12.00 -0.80 -9.36
C TRP A 11 10.69 -0.89 -8.60
N LEU A 12 10.43 -0.04 -7.60
CA LEU A 12 9.18 -0.09 -6.83
C LEU A 12 7.94 0.29 -7.65
N THR A 13 8.09 1.23 -8.59
CA THR A 13 7.04 1.58 -9.55
C THR A 13 6.79 0.47 -10.58
N LEU A 14 7.81 -0.33 -10.93
CA LEU A 14 7.67 -1.52 -11.78
C LEU A 14 6.88 -2.65 -11.07
N PHE A 15 6.95 -2.77 -9.75
CA PHE A 15 6.17 -3.72 -8.95
C PHE A 15 4.77 -3.20 -8.55
N GLY A 16 4.34 -2.06 -9.10
CA GLY A 16 3.02 -1.49 -8.87
C GLY A 16 2.86 -0.76 -7.53
N TRP A 17 3.96 -0.57 -6.77
CA TRP A 17 3.97 0.23 -5.55
C TRP A 17 4.14 1.71 -5.86
N ARG A 18 3.41 2.55 -5.11
CA ARG A 18 3.35 4.01 -5.25
C ARG A 18 3.66 4.66 -3.92
N ASP A 19 4.10 5.92 -3.96
CA ASP A 19 4.42 6.71 -2.76
C ASP A 19 3.16 6.93 -1.91
N ILE A 20 3.27 6.71 -0.59
CA ILE A 20 2.14 6.83 0.36
C ILE A 20 1.45 8.19 0.34
N ALA A 21 2.17 9.27 0.00
CA ALA A 21 1.61 10.61 -0.11
C ALA A 21 0.54 10.68 -1.20
N THR A 22 0.68 9.88 -2.26
CA THR A 22 -0.27 9.82 -3.39
C THR A 22 -1.44 8.88 -3.17
N ALA A 23 -1.54 8.24 -2.01
CA ALA A 23 -2.58 7.26 -1.76
C ALA A 23 -3.98 7.89 -1.77
N PRO A 24 -4.94 7.26 -2.47
CA PRO A 24 -6.31 7.72 -2.53
C PRO A 24 -7.00 7.59 -1.16
N VAL A 25 -7.89 8.54 -0.87
CA VAL A 25 -8.74 8.53 0.33
C VAL A 25 -9.95 7.63 0.08
N ASP A 26 -10.41 6.92 1.11
CA ASP A 26 -11.59 6.04 1.07
C ASP A 26 -11.55 4.95 -0.02
N CYS A 27 -10.34 4.54 -0.43
CA CYS A 27 -10.12 3.46 -1.38
C CYS A 27 -9.33 2.33 -0.73
N ALA A 28 -9.77 1.08 -0.96
CA ALA A 28 -9.09 -0.11 -0.45
C ALA A 28 -7.73 -0.29 -1.16
N VAL A 29 -6.66 -0.22 -0.38
CA VAL A 29 -5.28 -0.35 -0.86
C VAL A 29 -4.50 -1.32 0.02
N GLU A 30 -3.53 -2.00 -0.56
CA GLU A 30 -2.49 -2.67 0.22
C GLU A 30 -1.43 -1.61 0.57
N ILE A 31 -1.04 -1.51 1.84
CA ILE A 31 0.05 -0.64 2.29
C ILE A 31 1.26 -1.47 2.71
N ALA A 32 2.45 -0.87 2.62
CA ALA A 32 3.69 -1.49 3.03
C ALA A 32 4.70 -0.48 3.57
N VAL A 33 5.54 -0.96 4.48
CA VAL A 33 6.80 -0.30 4.82
C VAL A 33 7.88 -0.95 3.97
N ILE A 34 8.39 -0.19 3.01
CA ILE A 34 9.49 -0.59 2.14
C ILE A 34 10.66 0.33 2.46
N ASP A 35 11.70 -0.25 3.03
CA ASP A 35 13.01 0.38 3.22
C ASP A 35 14.07 -0.53 2.58
N VAL A 36 14.71 -1.41 3.36
CA VAL A 36 15.60 -2.46 2.82
C VAL A 36 14.81 -3.71 2.41
N GLU A 37 13.78 -4.07 3.19
CA GLU A 37 12.93 -5.25 3.00
C GLU A 37 11.45 -4.83 2.91
N GLN A 38 10.67 -5.58 2.12
CA GLN A 38 9.26 -5.28 1.90
C GLN A 38 8.39 -5.89 3.01
N HIS A 39 7.83 -5.04 3.86
CA HIS A 39 6.89 -5.45 4.92
C HIS A 39 5.47 -4.97 4.56
N ARG A 40 4.69 -5.87 3.95
CA ARG A 40 3.28 -5.64 3.60
C ARG A 40 2.35 -6.22 4.68
N LEU A 41 1.19 -5.60 4.89
CA LEU A 41 0.21 -6.11 5.86
C LEU A 41 -0.55 -7.33 5.35
N GLY A 42 -0.76 -7.44 4.04
CA GLY A 42 -1.51 -8.54 3.43
C GLY A 42 -3.03 -8.45 3.63
N PHE A 43 -3.56 -7.28 4.00
CA PHE A 43 -5.00 -7.01 4.10
C PHE A 43 -5.35 -5.61 3.56
N PRO A 44 -6.60 -5.37 3.12
CA PRO A 44 -7.01 -4.08 2.58
C PRO A 44 -7.03 -3.00 3.66
N CYS A 45 -6.49 -1.84 3.34
CA CYS A 45 -6.41 -0.69 4.21
C CYS A 45 -7.08 0.53 3.56
N LEU A 46 -7.65 1.40 4.37
CA LEU A 46 -8.27 2.66 3.97
C LEU A 46 -7.46 3.83 4.52
N LYS A 47 -7.24 4.83 3.66
CA LYS A 47 -6.78 6.14 4.10
C LYS A 47 -8.00 6.98 4.44
N HIS A 48 -8.11 7.40 5.69
CA HIS A 48 -9.19 8.28 6.13
C HIS A 48 -8.64 9.35 7.08
N GLY A 49 -8.90 10.62 6.78
CA GLY A 49 -8.28 11.74 7.49
C GLY A 49 -6.74 11.68 7.44
N GLY A 50 -6.10 11.82 8.60
CA GLY A 50 -4.64 11.72 8.76
C GLY A 50 -4.10 10.33 9.07
N GLY A 51 -4.95 9.29 9.01
CA GLY A 51 -4.62 7.95 9.48
C GLY A 51 -4.95 6.84 8.49
N TRP A 52 -4.54 5.63 8.88
CA TRP A 52 -4.79 4.39 8.17
C TRP A 52 -5.68 3.50 9.01
N PHE A 53 -6.60 2.81 8.35
CA PHE A 53 -7.55 1.91 8.99
C PHE A 53 -7.59 0.59 8.24
N ASP A 54 -7.77 -0.50 8.96
CA ASP A 54 -8.11 -1.79 8.36
C ASP A 54 -9.50 -1.68 7.70
N ALA A 55 -9.62 -2.05 6.43
CA ALA A 55 -10.87 -1.89 5.68
C ALA A 55 -11.98 -2.85 6.14
N ALA A 56 -11.62 -3.98 6.76
CA ALA A 56 -12.56 -4.99 7.24
C ALA A 56 -13.01 -4.71 8.68
N THR A 57 -12.09 -4.30 9.55
CA THR A 57 -12.37 -4.10 10.98
C THR A 57 -12.58 -2.63 11.37
N LEU A 58 -12.22 -1.69 10.49
CA LEU A 58 -12.18 -0.24 10.76
C LEU A 58 -11.29 0.14 11.94
N GLN A 59 -10.38 -0.74 12.34
CA GLN A 59 -9.43 -0.47 13.41
C GLN A 59 -8.28 0.41 12.90
N PRO A 60 -7.81 1.39 13.70
CA PRO A 60 -6.69 2.23 13.33
C PRO A 60 -5.40 1.41 13.26
N ILE A 61 -4.62 1.65 12.21
CA ILE A 61 -3.33 1.00 11.99
C ILE A 61 -2.24 1.90 12.56
N ALA A 62 -1.53 1.41 13.58
CA ALA A 62 -0.49 2.15 14.29
C ALA A 62 0.88 2.15 13.57
N MET A 63 0.91 1.96 12.24
CA MET A 63 2.16 1.94 11.48
C MET A 63 2.24 3.13 10.53
N ALA A 64 3.47 3.52 10.19
CA ALA A 64 3.77 4.56 9.22
C ALA A 64 4.16 3.92 7.87
N PRO A 65 3.19 3.57 7.00
CA PRO A 65 3.49 2.99 5.69
C PRO A 65 4.26 3.99 4.82
N THR A 66 5.16 3.48 3.97
CA THR A 66 5.92 4.30 3.02
C THR A 66 5.39 4.16 1.59
N HIS A 67 4.72 3.06 1.29
CA HIS A 67 4.19 2.76 -0.04
C HIS A 67 2.79 2.16 0.00
N TRP A 68 2.07 2.28 -1.11
CA TRP A 68 0.74 1.68 -1.33
C TRP A 68 0.60 1.09 -2.74
N ARG A 69 -0.37 0.20 -2.92
CA ARG A 69 -0.91 -0.19 -4.22
C ARG A 69 -2.39 -0.54 -4.11
N TYR A 70 -3.10 -0.64 -5.23
CA TYR A 70 -4.48 -1.11 -5.21
C TYR A 70 -4.56 -2.52 -4.60
N TRP A 71 -5.55 -2.70 -3.73
CA TRP A 71 -5.84 -4.00 -3.17
C TRP A 71 -6.27 -4.94 -4.30
N GLN A 72 -5.60 -6.08 -4.40
CA GLN A 72 -5.96 -7.16 -5.32
C GLN A 72 -6.39 -8.35 -4.47
N PRO A 73 -7.70 -8.69 -4.45
CA PRO A 73 -8.12 -9.90 -3.74
C PRO A 73 -7.44 -11.10 -4.40
N ASP A 74 -6.85 -11.98 -3.58
CA ASP A 74 -6.26 -13.24 -4.03
C ASP A 74 -7.32 -14.24 -4.52
N VAL A 75 -8.60 -13.89 -4.39
CA VAL A 75 -9.72 -14.68 -4.91
C VAL A 75 -9.72 -14.52 -6.44
N PRO A 76 -9.33 -15.57 -7.22
CA PRO A 76 -9.62 -15.54 -8.65
C PRO A 76 -11.11 -15.32 -8.79
N PRO A 77 -11.59 -14.54 -9.79
CA PRO A 77 -13.01 -14.39 -10.00
C PRO A 77 -13.58 -15.80 -10.03
N MET A 78 -14.43 -16.14 -9.06
CA MET A 78 -15.20 -17.37 -9.10
C MET A 78 -15.99 -17.26 -10.39
N SER A 79 -15.46 -17.87 -11.46
CA SER A 79 -16.20 -18.10 -12.68
C SER A 79 -17.25 -19.10 -12.27
N CYS A 80 -18.44 -18.62 -11.91
CA CYS A 80 -19.60 -19.47 -11.76
C CYS A 80 -19.91 -20.05 -13.15
N CYS A 81 -19.43 -21.26 -13.40
CA CYS A 81 -19.81 -22.12 -14.51
C CYS A 81 -20.01 -23.54 -13.98
#